data_AF-A0A936PNX9-F1
#
_entry.id   AF-A0A936PNX9-F1
#
_cell.length_a   1.000
_cell.length_b   1.000
_cell.length_c   1.000
_cell.angle_alpha   90.00
_cell.angle_beta   90.00
_cell.angle_gamma   90.00
#
_symmetry.space_group_name_H-M   'P 1'
#
loop_
_entity.id
_entity.type
_entity.pdbx_description
1 polymer ?
#
loop_
_entity_poly.entity_id
_entity_poly.type
_entity_poly.pdbx_seq_one_letter_code
_entity_poly.pdbx_strand_id
1 'polypeptide(L)'
;MEPGQLVNLNPNVSEDEPYADESPEDIAEHIMGVPVPQRSRRRAEAEEVAAKYYELLERVPRADAEELAQVKAELDELLAPYNDNPAFTAYTSFLKQKRLVAEASRP
;
A
#
# COMPACT_ATOMS: atom_id res chain seq x y z
N MET A 1 -45.93 -1.96 4.48
CA MET A 1 -44.46 -1.85 4.49
C MET A 1 -44.13 -0.71 5.43
N GLU A 2 -43.39 -1.00 6.49
CA GLU A 2 -42.93 0.03 7.42
C GLU A 2 -41.77 0.82 6.78
N PRO A 3 -41.60 2.11 7.10
CA PRO A 3 -40.46 2.89 6.64
C PRO A 3 -39.14 2.22 7.06
N GLY A 4 -38.26 1.90 6.10
CA GLY A 4 -36.96 1.27 6.35
C GLY A 4 -36.95 -0.26 6.33
N GLN A 5 -38.06 -0.91 5.99
CA GLN A 5 -38.09 -2.37 5.83
C GLN A 5 -37.30 -2.80 4.56
N LEU A 6 -36.42 -3.79 4.69
CA LEU A 6 -35.70 -4.39 3.57
C LEU A 6 -36.68 -5.02 2.59
N VAL A 7 -36.51 -4.73 1.30
CA VAL A 7 -37.34 -5.28 0.22
C VAL A 7 -36.46 -6.15 -0.67
N ASN A 8 -36.74 -7.44 -0.72
CA ASN A 8 -36.07 -8.35 -1.63
C ASN A 8 -36.58 -8.09 -3.07
N LEU A 9 -35.68 -7.70 -3.96
CA LEU A 9 -35.97 -7.42 -5.37
C LEU A 9 -35.83 -8.65 -6.27
N ASN A 10 -35.40 -9.80 -5.72
CA ASN A 10 -35.22 -11.05 -6.45
C ASN A 10 -36.02 -12.20 -5.80
N PRO A 11 -37.24 -12.49 -6.27
CA PRO A 11 -38.14 -13.46 -5.65
C PRO A 11 -37.69 -14.92 -5.78
N ASN A 12 -36.64 -15.21 -6.55
CA ASN A 12 -36.12 -16.57 -6.76
C ASN A 12 -34.93 -16.92 -5.85
N VAL A 13 -34.46 -15.97 -5.04
CA VAL A 13 -33.36 -16.15 -4.09
C VAL A 13 -33.98 -16.32 -2.72
N SER A 14 -33.82 -17.51 -2.13
CA SER A 14 -34.25 -17.80 -0.77
C SER A 14 -33.38 -17.03 0.23
N GLU A 15 -33.97 -16.54 1.31
CA GLU A 15 -33.24 -15.94 2.44
C GLU A 15 -32.26 -16.94 3.10
N ASP A 16 -32.41 -18.24 2.85
CA ASP A 16 -31.53 -19.33 3.30
C ASP A 16 -30.26 -19.53 2.43
N GLU A 17 -29.93 -18.60 1.53
CA GLU A 17 -28.69 -18.68 0.75
C GLU A 17 -27.45 -18.54 1.64
N PRO A 18 -26.34 -19.26 1.34
CA PRO A 18 -25.19 -19.43 2.23
C PRO A 18 -24.45 -18.13 2.60
N TYR A 19 -24.78 -16.99 1.98
CA TYR A 19 -24.15 -15.70 2.20
C TYR A 19 -25.17 -14.55 2.35
N ALA A 20 -26.45 -14.87 2.55
CA ALA A 20 -27.53 -13.88 2.58
C ALA A 20 -27.34 -12.82 3.70
N ASP A 21 -26.69 -13.22 4.79
CA ASP A 21 -26.38 -12.37 5.96
C ASP A 21 -24.91 -11.90 6.02
N GLU A 22 -24.08 -12.28 5.05
CA GLU A 22 -22.66 -11.88 5.04
C GLU A 22 -22.46 -10.58 4.25
N SER A 23 -21.62 -9.68 4.78
CA SER A 23 -21.22 -8.50 4.02
C SER A 23 -20.29 -8.89 2.87
N PRO A 24 -20.19 -8.09 1.79
CA PRO A 24 -19.20 -8.30 0.75
C PRO A 24 -17.76 -8.38 1.29
N GLU A 25 -17.47 -7.67 2.37
CA GLU A 25 -16.19 -7.71 3.08
C GLU A 25 -15.96 -9.05 3.80
N ASP A 26 -16.97 -9.59 4.49
CA ASP A 26 -16.88 -10.90 5.17
C ASP A 26 -16.64 -12.02 4.17
N ILE A 27 -17.36 -11.98 3.05
CA ILE A 27 -17.17 -12.93 1.94
C ILE A 27 -15.75 -12.81 1.38
N ALA A 28 -15.27 -11.58 1.19
CA ALA A 28 -13.93 -11.36 0.66
C ALA A 28 -12.84 -11.86 1.60
N GLU A 29 -12.97 -11.63 2.91
CA GLU A 29 -11.97 -12.00 3.89
C GLU A 29 -11.98 -13.49 4.23
N HIS A 30 -13.15 -14.04 4.55
CA HIS A 30 -13.27 -15.37 5.12
C HIS A 30 -13.50 -16.47 4.07
N ILE A 31 -14.03 -16.12 2.89
CA ILE A 31 -14.31 -17.08 1.82
C ILE A 31 -13.29 -16.95 0.69
N MET A 32 -13.03 -15.73 0.21
CA MET A 32 -12.11 -15.50 -0.90
C MET A 32 -10.64 -15.34 -0.46
N GLY A 33 -10.38 -15.28 0.85
CA GLY A 33 -9.03 -15.20 1.40
C GLY A 33 -8.32 -13.87 1.11
N VAL A 34 -9.08 -12.78 0.92
CA VAL A 34 -8.56 -11.42 0.76
C VAL A 34 -8.43 -10.79 2.16
N PRO A 35 -7.22 -10.70 2.73
CA PRO A 35 -7.05 -10.44 4.16
C PRO A 35 -7.47 -9.03 4.61
N VAL A 36 -7.47 -8.04 3.71
CA VAL A 36 -7.92 -6.67 4.04
C VAL A 36 -8.68 -6.11 2.83
N PRO A 37 -9.94 -6.52 2.61
CA PRO A 37 -10.67 -6.17 1.40
C PRO A 37 -10.99 -4.67 1.31
N GLN A 38 -10.93 -3.95 2.43
CA GLN A 38 -11.11 -2.49 2.48
C GLN A 38 -9.86 -1.72 2.01
N ARG A 39 -8.72 -2.39 1.80
CA ARG A 39 -7.48 -1.75 1.32
C ARG A 39 -7.14 -2.21 -0.10
N SER A 40 -6.77 -1.26 -0.96
CA SER A 40 -6.23 -1.63 -2.26
C SER A 40 -4.85 -2.28 -2.10
N ARG A 41 -4.65 -3.39 -2.81
CA ARG A 41 -3.36 -4.10 -2.86
C ARG A 41 -2.19 -3.17 -3.21
N ARG A 42 -2.40 -2.30 -4.20
CA ARG A 42 -1.43 -1.29 -4.63
C ARG A 42 -1.02 -0.32 -3.52
N ARG A 43 -1.93 -0.02 -2.58
CA ARG A 43 -1.61 0.84 -1.43
C ARG A 43 -0.76 0.11 -0.40
N ALA A 44 -1.03 -1.17 -0.14
CA ALA A 44 -0.19 -1.98 0.74
C ALA A 44 1.23 -2.15 0.17
N GLU A 45 1.34 -2.44 -1.14
CA GLU A 45 2.63 -2.54 -1.83
C GLU A 45 3.40 -1.21 -1.78
N ALA A 46 2.71 -0.08 -1.93
CA ALA A 46 3.32 1.25 -1.79
C ALA A 46 3.78 1.56 -0.36
N GLU A 47 3.05 1.12 0.68
CA GLU A 47 3.45 1.26 2.09
C GLU A 47 4.71 0.43 2.39
N GLU A 48 4.81 -0.79 1.86
CA GLU A 48 5.98 -1.66 2.02
C GLU A 48 7.23 -1.07 1.34
N VAL A 49 7.06 -0.59 0.10
CA VAL A 49 8.11 0.11 -0.67
C VAL A 49 8.57 1.36 0.07
N ALA A 50 7.65 2.15 0.61
CA ALA A 50 7.96 3.32 1.42
C ALA A 50 8.80 2.99 2.66
N ALA A 51 8.45 1.90 3.37
CA ALA A 51 9.20 1.45 4.54
C ALA A 51 10.62 1.02 4.18
N LYS A 52 10.76 0.19 3.14
CA LYS A 52 12.08 -0.28 2.67
C LYS A 52 12.97 0.87 2.17
N TYR A 53 12.40 1.86 1.49
CA TYR A 53 13.13 3.07 1.09
C TYR A 53 13.71 3.79 2.31
N TYR A 54 12.91 3.94 3.36
CA TYR A 54 13.32 4.62 4.58
C TYR A 54 14.45 3.86 5.31
N GLU A 55 14.37 2.53 5.41
CA GLU A 55 15.44 1.71 5.99
C GLU A 55 16.77 1.84 5.23
N LEU A 56 16.70 1.81 3.90
CA LEU A 56 17.87 2.03 3.04
C LEU A 56 18.45 3.44 3.22
N LEU A 57 17.59 4.45 3.41
CA LEU A 57 18.01 5.82 3.68
C LEU A 57 18.80 5.96 4.99
N GLU A 58 18.42 5.23 6.03
CA GLU A 58 19.13 5.22 7.31
C GLU A 58 20.52 4.58 7.22
N ARG A 59 20.78 3.75 6.19
CA ARG A 59 22.10 3.17 5.92
C ARG A 59 23.05 4.14 5.22
N VAL A 60 22.54 5.13 4.49
CA VAL A 60 23.33 6.10 3.70
C VAL A 60 24.46 6.78 4.49
N PRO A 61 24.27 7.24 5.74
CA PRO A 61 25.34 7.89 6.51
C PRO A 61 26.49 6.94 6.92
N ARG A 62 26.27 5.62 6.86
CA ARG A 62 27.20 4.59 7.30
C ARG A 62 27.84 3.82 6.14
N ALA A 63 27.24 3.90 4.96
CA ALA A 63 27.67 3.20 3.75
C ALA A 63 28.95 3.83 3.17
N ASP A 64 29.90 3.04 2.68
CA ASP A 64 31.07 3.55 1.95
C ASP A 64 30.71 4.09 0.54
N ALA A 65 31.71 4.44 -0.28
CA ALA A 65 31.45 5.02 -1.61
C ALA A 65 30.84 4.00 -2.59
N GLU A 66 31.20 2.73 -2.47
CA GLU A 66 30.70 1.66 -3.35
C GLU A 66 29.30 1.23 -2.90
N GLU A 67 29.11 1.05 -1.59
CA GLU A 67 27.82 0.76 -0.98
C GLU A 67 26.81 1.89 -1.19
N LEU A 68 27.24 3.16 -1.17
CA LEU A 68 26.36 4.29 -1.45
C LEU A 68 25.82 4.23 -2.88
N ALA A 69 26.65 3.85 -3.86
CA ALA A 69 26.21 3.71 -5.24
C ALA A 69 25.18 2.58 -5.41
N GLN A 70 25.36 1.47 -4.68
CA GLN A 70 24.42 0.35 -4.67
C GLN A 70 23.08 0.75 -4.02
N VAL A 71 23.14 1.36 -2.83
CA VAL A 71 21.93 1.84 -2.12
C VAL A 71 21.15 2.83 -2.99
N LYS A 72 21.83 3.72 -3.72
CA LYS A 72 21.17 4.65 -4.63
C LYS A 72 20.45 3.93 -5.77
N ALA A 73 21.07 2.93 -6.38
CA ALA A 73 20.47 2.15 -7.45
C ALA A 73 19.22 1.38 -6.97
N GLU A 74 19.30 0.73 -5.81
CA GLU A 74 18.18 0.02 -5.20
C GLU A 74 16.99 0.96 -4.93
N LEU A 75 17.27 2.15 -4.38
CA LEU A 75 16.23 3.16 -4.11
C LEU A 75 15.55 3.64 -5.40
N ASP A 76 16.30 3.86 -6.47
CA ASP A 76 15.75 4.35 -7.73
C ASP A 76 14.90 3.26 -8.43
N GLU A 77 15.31 1.99 -8.37
CA GLU A 77 14.52 0.85 -8.88
C GLU A 77 13.22 0.66 -8.09
N LEU A 78 13.29 0.76 -6.76
CA LEU A 78 12.15 0.57 -5.88
C LEU A 78 11.00 1.56 -6.16
N LEU A 79 11.34 2.78 -6.60
CA LEU A 79 10.37 3.85 -6.85
C LEU A 79 9.87 3.91 -8.29
N ALA A 80 10.54 3.26 -9.25
CA ALA A 80 10.21 3.33 -10.66
C ALA A 80 8.73 2.98 -10.98
N PRO A 81 8.10 1.96 -10.36
CA PRO A 81 6.72 1.56 -10.69
C PRO A 81 5.62 2.53 -10.23
N TYR A 82 5.93 3.51 -9.39
CA TYR A 82 4.91 4.29 -8.68
C TYR A 82 4.92 5.79 -9.03
N ASN A 83 5.56 6.16 -10.13
CA ASN A 83 5.72 7.55 -10.57
C ASN A 83 4.40 8.23 -10.99
N ASP A 84 3.34 7.45 -11.17
CA ASP A 84 2.00 7.85 -11.63
C ASP A 84 1.00 8.15 -10.50
N ASN A 85 1.34 7.87 -9.24
CA ASN A 85 0.46 8.13 -8.09
C ASN A 85 0.84 9.45 -7.39
N PRO A 86 0.02 10.53 -7.44
CA PRO A 86 0.38 11.83 -6.90
C PRO A 86 0.72 11.84 -5.39
N ALA A 87 0.00 11.06 -4.58
CA ALA A 87 0.26 10.97 -3.15
C ALA A 87 1.61 10.28 -2.88
N PHE A 88 1.90 9.23 -3.64
CA PHE A 88 3.17 8.53 -3.56
C PHE A 88 4.33 9.39 -4.11
N THR A 89 4.10 10.15 -5.18
CA THR A 89 5.08 11.10 -5.74
C THR A 89 5.43 12.20 -4.74
N ALA A 90 4.45 12.74 -4.01
CA ALA A 90 4.71 13.73 -2.95
C ALA A 90 5.54 13.13 -1.81
N TYR A 91 5.16 11.93 -1.34
CA TYR A 91 5.86 11.23 -0.28
C TYR A 91 7.29 10.84 -0.67
N THR A 92 7.50 10.30 -1.87
CA THR A 92 8.84 9.96 -2.37
C THR A 92 9.69 11.19 -2.63
N SER A 93 9.10 12.31 -3.05
CA SER A 93 9.82 13.58 -3.18
C SER A 93 10.34 14.07 -1.82
N PHE A 94 9.54 13.94 -0.77
CA PHE A 94 9.97 14.23 0.60
C PHE A 94 11.13 13.31 1.04
N LEU A 95 11.03 12.00 0.78
CA LEU A 95 12.11 11.07 1.10
C LEU A 95 13.40 11.34 0.31
N LYS A 96 13.28 11.74 -0.97
CA LYS A 96 14.42 12.20 -1.79
C LYS A 96 15.08 13.45 -1.20
N GLN A 97 14.31 14.40 -0.67
CA GLN A 97 14.89 15.57 0.01
C GLN A 97 15.64 15.16 1.28
N LYS A 98 15.10 14.24 2.09
CA LYS A 98 15.82 13.69 3.24
C LYS A 98 17.14 13.02 2.84
N ARG A 99 17.17 12.33 1.69
CA ARG A 99 18.41 11.74 1.12
C ARG A 99 19.47 12.80 0.88
N LEU A 100 19.13 13.88 0.19
CA LEU A 100 20.07 14.97 -0.11
C LEU A 100 20.67 15.57 1.16
N VAL A 101 19.86 15.71 2.22
CA VAL A 101 20.31 16.19 3.53
C VAL A 101 21.24 15.18 4.21
N ALA A 102 20.88 13.89 4.18
CA ALA A 102 21.70 12.82 4.76
C ALA A 102 23.07 12.70 4.06
N GLU A 103 23.09 12.81 2.73
CA GLU A 103 24.31 12.82 1.92
C GLU A 103 25.17 14.06 2.22
N ALA A 104 24.57 15.25 2.33
CA ALA A 104 25.28 16.49 2.64
C ALA A 104 25.81 16.57 4.07
N SER A 105 25.25 15.78 4.99
CA SER A 105 25.66 15.71 6.40
C SER A 105 26.78 14.69 6.65
N ARG A 106 27.30 14.05 5.59
CA ARG A 106 28.42 13.11 5.67
C ARG A 106 29.74 13.90 5.89
N PRO A 107 30.51 13.59 6.95
CA PRO A 107 31.75 14.32 7.29
C PRO A 107 32.89 14.07 6.30
#